data_AF-A0A7C3ZU61-F1
#
_entry.id   AF-A0A7C3ZU61-F1
#
_cell.length_a   1.000
_cell.length_b   1.000
_cell.length_c   1.000
_cell.angle_alpha   90.00
_cell.angle_beta   90.00
_cell.angle_gamma   90.00
#
_symmetry.space_group_name_H-M   'P 1'
#
loop_
_entity.id
_entity.type
_entity.pdbx_description
1 polymer ?
#
loop_
_entity_poly.entity_id
_entity_poly.type
_entity_poly.pdbx_seq_one_letter_code
_entity_poly.pdbx_strand_id
1 'polypeptide(L)'
;MISITLKLLPELEEKLRESIALGDRAALRELLADAFAPTVENWLAQNLDKPIETDSEFDVVAEHLADELAACLGANVLPLSDDAVSRAGIYEEHP
;
A
#
# COMPACT_ATOMS: atom_id res chain seq x y z
N MET A 1 0.89 -14.81 18.19
CA MET A 1 1.59 -13.60 18.68
C MET A 1 2.31 -13.00 17.50
N ILE A 2 2.03 -11.75 17.17
CA ILE A 2 2.72 -11.02 16.10
C ILE A 2 3.86 -10.23 16.77
N SER A 3 5.11 -10.51 16.39
CA SER A 3 6.28 -9.78 16.86
C SER A 3 6.81 -8.92 15.72
N ILE A 4 6.77 -7.59 15.89
CA ILE A 4 7.31 -6.63 14.92
C ILE A 4 8.70 -6.21 15.42
N THR A 5 9.74 -6.45 14.63
CA THR A 5 11.11 -6.02 14.95
C THR A 5 11.32 -4.60 14.46
N LEU A 6 11.36 -3.66 15.39
CA LEU A 6 11.65 -2.26 15.10
C LEU A 6 13.16 -2.07 14.90
N LYS A 7 13.60 -1.70 13.70
CA LYS A 7 14.98 -1.27 13.46
C LYS A 7 15.06 0.24 13.72
N LEU A 8 15.59 0.61 14.88
CA LEU A 8 15.78 2.00 15.26
C LEU A 8 17.06 2.56 14.64
N LEU A 9 17.02 3.83 14.24
CA LEU A 9 18.24 4.57 13.91
C LEU A 9 19.03 4.87 15.21
N PRO A 10 20.37 4.99 15.14
CA PRO A 10 21.22 5.24 16.31
C PRO A 10 20.80 6.48 17.12
N GLU A 11 20.38 7.53 16.42
CA GLU A 11 19.93 8.79 17.01
C GLU A 11 18.62 8.65 17.81
N LEU A 12 17.71 7.79 17.35
CA LEU A 12 16.47 7.47 18.08
C LEU A 12 16.75 6.56 19.27
N GLU A 13 17.72 5.65 19.17
CA GLU A 13 18.15 4.80 20.28
C GLU A 13 18.74 5.60 21.44
N GLU A 14 19.55 6.62 21.16
CA GLU A 14 20.08 7.53 22.19
C GLU A 14 18.97 8.28 22.91
N LYS A 15 18.05 8.90 22.16
CA LYS A 15 16.90 9.60 22.75
C LYS A 15 15.97 8.68 23.53
N LEU A 16 15.81 7.43 23.09
CA LEU A 16 15.04 6.43 23.82
C LEU A 16 15.73 6.05 25.13
N ARG A 17 17.06 5.88 25.12
CA ARG A 17 17.87 5.60 26.32
C ARG A 17 17.82 6.76 27.32
N GLU A 18 17.88 8.00 26.84
CA GLU A 18 17.70 9.20 27.66
C GLU A 18 16.29 9.30 28.25
N SER A 19 15.25 9.04 27.46
CA SER A 19 13.85 9.06 27.91
C SER A 19 13.55 7.97 28.96
N ILE A 20 14.19 6.79 28.81
CA ILE A 20 14.15 5.73 29.82
C ILE A 20 14.83 6.17 31.11
N ALA A 21 16.00 6.82 31.02
CA ALA A 21 16.74 7.31 32.18
C ALA A 21 16.00 8.44 32.93
N LEU A 22 15.28 9.28 32.20
CA LEU A 22 14.43 10.35 32.74
C LEU A 22 13.07 9.84 33.25
N GLY A 23 12.70 8.60 32.93
CA GLY A 23 11.40 8.01 33.29
C GLY A 23 10.22 8.66 32.57
N ASP A 24 10.46 9.40 31.49
CA ASP A 24 9.42 10.12 30.76
C ASP A 24 8.68 9.18 29.81
N ARG A 25 7.58 8.62 30.33
CA ARG A 25 6.71 7.70 29.60
C ARG A 25 5.97 8.38 28.44
N ALA A 26 5.74 9.69 28.51
CA ALA A 26 5.04 10.42 27.46
C ALA A 26 5.98 10.59 26.26
N ALA A 27 7.19 11.08 26.50
CA ALA A 27 8.23 11.21 25.48
C ALA A 27 8.58 9.86 24.84
N LEU A 28 8.69 8.80 25.65
CA LEU A 28 8.97 7.46 25.14
C LEU A 28 7.84 6.92 24.23
N ARG A 29 6.58 7.20 24.57
CA ARG A 29 5.43 6.77 23.77
C ARG A 29 5.35 7.52 22.44
N GLU A 30 5.61 8.82 22.45
CA GLU A 30 5.64 9.66 21.25
C GLU A 30 6.77 9.23 20.32
N LEU A 31 7.97 9.05 20.86
CA LEU A 31 9.15 8.63 20.11
C LEU A 31 9.00 7.22 19.51
N LEU A 32 8.34 6.31 20.22
CA LEU A 32 7.98 5.01 19.68
C LEU A 32 6.90 5.13 18.59
N ALA A 33 5.85 5.93 18.78
CA ALA A 33 4.80 6.09 17.78
C ALA A 33 5.36 6.61 16.45
N ASP A 34 6.26 7.60 16.52
CA ASP A 34 6.93 8.17 15.35
C ASP A 34 7.84 7.16 14.66
N ALA A 35 8.53 6.29 15.41
CA ALA A 35 9.38 5.26 14.84
C ALA A 35 8.59 4.05 14.30
N PHE A 36 7.44 3.74 14.88
CA PHE A 36 6.60 2.61 14.50
C PHE A 36 5.86 2.86 13.19
N ALA A 37 5.34 4.06 12.95
CA ALA A 37 4.60 4.39 11.73
C ALA A 37 5.34 3.97 10.44
N PRO A 38 6.58 4.42 10.16
CA PRO A 38 7.28 4.05 8.93
C PRO A 38 7.65 2.56 8.88
N THR A 39 7.90 1.94 10.03
CA THR A 39 8.24 0.51 10.08
C THR A 39 7.04 -0.36 9.76
N VAL A 40 5.85 0.01 10.25
CA VAL A 40 4.60 -0.67 9.96
C VAL A 40 4.21 -0.46 8.50
N GLU A 41 4.30 0.75 7.97
CA GLU A 41 4.04 1.02 6.54
C GLU A 41 4.94 0.19 5.62
N ASN A 42 6.24 0.13 5.90
CA ASN A 42 7.16 -0.69 5.13
C ASN A 42 6.85 -2.20 5.24
N TRP A 43 6.41 -2.67 6.41
CA TRP A 43 5.97 -4.05 6.58
C TRP A 43 4.67 -4.34 5.81
N LEU A 44 3.71 -3.42 5.83
CA LEU A 44 2.47 -3.52 5.06
C LEU A 44 2.77 -3.56 3.56
N ALA A 45 3.63 -2.67 3.06
CA ALA A 45 4.03 -2.67 1.65
C ALA A 45 4.68 -4.00 1.22
N GLN A 46 5.44 -4.65 2.11
CA GLN A 46 6.09 -5.94 1.80
C GLN A 46 5.14 -7.15 1.86
N ASN A 47 4.04 -7.07 2.61
CA ASN A 47 3.20 -8.22 2.93
C ASN A 47 1.76 -8.14 2.39
N LEU A 48 1.21 -6.93 2.22
CA LEU A 48 -0.11 -6.71 1.62
C LEU A 48 -0.01 -6.35 0.14
N ASP A 49 0.92 -5.46 -0.22
CA ASP A 49 1.12 -5.06 -1.61
C ASP A 49 2.10 -6.03 -2.27
N LYS A 50 1.76 -7.33 -2.32
CA LYS A 50 2.56 -8.27 -3.09
C LYS A 50 2.43 -7.85 -4.56
N PRO A 51 3.50 -7.33 -5.20
CA PRO A 51 3.42 -7.01 -6.61
C PRO A 51 3.09 -8.29 -7.38
N ILE A 52 2.38 -8.16 -8.49
CA ILE A 52 2.24 -9.26 -9.42
C ILE A 52 3.63 -9.47 -10.02
N GLU A 53 4.29 -10.57 -9.66
CA GLU A 53 5.71 -10.78 -9.97
C GLU A 53 5.90 -11.52 -11.30
N THR A 54 4.83 -12.13 -11.82
CA THR A 54 4.89 -12.96 -13.03
C THR A 54 3.69 -12.72 -13.95
N ASP A 55 3.91 -12.89 -15.25
CA ASP A 55 2.85 -12.81 -16.26
C ASP A 55 1.70 -13.81 -15.98
N SER A 56 2.01 -14.99 -15.45
CA SER A 56 0.99 -15.98 -15.09
C SER A 56 0.13 -15.55 -13.90
N GLU A 57 0.70 -14.86 -12.91
CA GLU A 57 -0.09 -14.28 -11.82
C GLU A 57 -0.96 -13.12 -12.35
N PHE A 58 -0.44 -12.34 -13.29
CA PHE A 58 -1.18 -11.25 -13.94
C PHE A 58 -2.39 -11.77 -14.71
N ASP A 59 -2.22 -12.82 -15.52
CA ASP A 59 -3.30 -13.40 -16.33
C ASP A 59 -4.47 -13.85 -15.44
N VAL A 60 -4.18 -14.49 -14.31
CA VAL A 60 -5.20 -14.94 -13.34
C VAL A 60 -5.94 -13.76 -12.73
N VAL A 61 -5.23 -12.70 -12.34
CA VAL A 61 -5.84 -11.48 -11.77
C VAL A 61 -6.68 -10.76 -12.83
N ALA A 62 -6.20 -10.68 -14.07
CA ALA A 62 -6.90 -10.04 -15.18
C ALA A 62 -8.19 -10.79 -15.55
N GLU A 63 -8.15 -12.12 -15.58
CA GLU A 63 -9.33 -12.95 -15.83
C GLU A 63 -10.37 -12.77 -14.71
N HIS A 64 -9.95 -12.81 -13.45
CA HIS A 64 -10.84 -12.57 -12.30
C HIS A 64 -11.47 -11.17 -12.34
N LEU A 65 -10.69 -10.14 -12.68
CA LEU A 65 -11.20 -8.78 -12.81
C LEU A 65 -12.22 -8.64 -13.95
N ALA A 66 -12.00 -9.32 -15.08
CA ALA A 66 -12.94 -9.34 -16.19
C ALA A 66 -14.27 -9.98 -15.79
N ASP A 67 -14.24 -11.07 -15.02
CA ASP A 67 -15.44 -11.73 -14.49
C ASP A 67 -16.19 -10.84 -13.49
N GLU A 68 -15.49 -10.17 -12.58
CA GLU A 68 -16.09 -9.22 -11.63
C GLU A 68 -16.74 -8.03 -12.34
N LEU A 69 -16.06 -7.48 -13.34
CA LEU A 69 -16.58 -6.40 -14.16
C LEU A 69 -17.85 -6.87 -14.90
N ALA A 70 -17.81 -8.05 -15.51
CA ALA A 70 -18.96 -8.63 -16.20
C ALA A 70 -20.14 -8.86 -15.24
N ALA A 71 -19.89 -9.25 -13.99
CA ALA A 71 -20.92 -9.40 -12.97
C ALA A 71 -21.55 -8.06 -12.55
N CYS A 72 -20.77 -6.97 -12.55
CA CYS A 72 -21.24 -5.63 -12.22
C CYS A 72 -21.98 -4.95 -13.40
N LEU A 73 -21.58 -5.27 -14.62
CA LEU A 73 -22.15 -4.76 -15.86
C LEU A 73 -23.47 -5.49 -16.15
N GLY A 74 -24.60 -4.85 -15.82
CA GLY A 74 -25.93 -5.40 -16.12
C GLY A 74 -26.16 -5.66 -17.61
N ALA A 75 -27.18 -6.45 -17.97
CA ALA A 75 -27.40 -7.00 -19.32
C ALA A 75 -27.52 -6.00 -20.50
N ASN A 76 -27.50 -4.68 -20.26
CA ASN A 76 -27.69 -3.63 -21.28
C ASN A 76 -26.51 -2.64 -21.33
N VAL A 77 -25.27 -3.13 -21.20
CA VAL A 77 -24.10 -2.27 -21.36
C VAL A 77 -23.96 -1.86 -22.83
N LEU A 78 -24.04 -0.56 -23.07
CA LEU A 78 -23.76 0.03 -24.38
C LEU A 78 -22.27 -0.17 -24.69
N PRO A 79 -21.93 -0.60 -25.93
CA PRO A 79 -20.54 -0.65 -26.33
C PRO A 79 -19.91 0.73 -26.21
N LEU A 80 -18.65 0.76 -25.79
CA LEU A 80 -17.87 1.99 -25.79
C LEU A 80 -17.77 2.53 -27.23
N SER A 81 -17.85 3.86 -27.37
CA SER A 81 -17.63 4.48 -28.68
C SER A 81 -16.16 4.35 -29.09
N ASP A 82 -15.90 4.34 -30.40
CA ASP A 82 -14.54 4.31 -30.93
C ASP A 82 -13.68 5.48 -30.40
N ASP A 83 -14.33 6.60 -30.11
CA ASP A 83 -13.71 7.80 -29.53
C ASP A 83 -13.26 7.58 -28.08
N ALA A 84 -14.08 6.89 -27.27
CA ALA A 84 -13.76 6.56 -25.87
C ALA A 84 -12.63 5.55 -25.72
N VAL A 85 -12.40 4.71 -26.73
CA VAL A 85 -11.28 3.74 -26.78
C VAL A 85 -10.09 4.28 -27.58
N SER A 86 -10.21 5.51 -28.12
CA SER A 86 -9.13 6.10 -28.89
C SER A 86 -7.97 6.50 -27.97
N ARG A 87 -6.74 6.33 -28.46
CA ARG A 87 -5.55 6.79 -27.75
C ARG A 87 -5.59 8.30 -27.45
N ALA A 88 -6.21 9.08 -28.35
CA ALA A 88 -6.39 10.51 -28.13
C ALA A 88 -7.34 10.78 -26.94
N GLY A 89 -8.47 10.08 -26.87
CA GLY A 89 -9.44 10.20 -25.79
C GLY A 89 -8.92 9.73 -24.43
N ILE A 90 -8.12 8.66 -24.38
CA ILE A 90 -7.56 8.12 -23.12
C ILE A 90 -6.58 9.12 -22.45
N TYR A 91 -5.83 9.90 -23.23
CA TYR A 91 -4.84 10.85 -22.71
C TYR A 91 -5.33 12.31 -22.70
N GLU A 92 -6.57 12.58 -23.10
CA GLU A 92 -7.09 13.94 -23.19
C GLU A 92 -7.16 14.64 -21.83
N GLU A 93 -7.51 13.89 -20.77
CA GLU A 93 -7.56 14.41 -19.40
C GLU A 93 -6.21 14.32 -18.65
N HIS A 94 -5.23 13.64 -19.23
CA HIS A 94 -3.90 13.39 -18.64
C HIS A 94 -2.78 13.47 -19.71
N PRO A 95 -2.41 14.69 -20.16
CA PRO A 95 -1.37 14.90 -21.17
C PRO A 95 0.06 14.61 -20.68
#